data_AF-A0A847M0U6-F1
#
_entry.id   AF-A0A847M0U6-F1
#
_cell.length_a   1.000
_cell.length_b   1.000
_cell.length_c   1.000
_cell.angle_alpha   90.00
_cell.angle_beta   90.00
_cell.angle_gamma   90.00
#
_symmetry.space_group_name_H-M   'P 1'
#
loop_
_entity.id
_entity.type
_entity.pdbx_description
1 polymer ?
#
loop_
_entity_poly.entity_id
_entity_poly.type
_entity_poly.pdbx_seq_one_letter_code
_entity_poly.pdbx_strand_id
1 'polypeptide(L)'
;MNKIIRKKQLSAEVFEMEVEAPLIAQNRKAGQFIIVQIDSDWGERIPLTIADADPKAGTITMVFQTVGASTHRLAAKNVGDYVENILGPLGNPTHIEKFGTVVCVGGGIGVAPLHPIAQAMKAAGNRVIIIIGARNKDLVIFEDRMRKIADELVIVSDDGSYGRKALVTEPLKEYCSQDPKPDLAVAIGPPIMMKFCAETTRPFQVPTVVSLNTIMIDGTGMCGGCRVSVGGETKFVCVDGPEFDG
;
A
#
# COMPACT_ATOMS: atom_id res chain seq x y z
N MET A 1 1.73 -23.58 -6.82
CA MET A 1 1.81 -23.53 -5.35
C MET A 1 3.05 -22.76 -4.93
N ASN A 2 2.89 -21.81 -4.01
CA ASN A 2 3.91 -20.84 -3.62
C ASN A 2 4.26 -21.08 -2.15
N LYS A 3 5.50 -21.47 -1.86
CA LYS A 3 5.92 -21.85 -0.50
C LYS A 3 6.09 -20.61 0.37
N ILE A 4 5.60 -20.66 1.61
CA ILE A 4 5.84 -19.63 2.62
C ILE A 4 7.23 -19.87 3.22
N ILE A 5 8.15 -18.96 2.96
CA ILE A 5 9.54 -19.07 3.44
C ILE A 5 9.78 -18.26 4.71
N ARG A 6 8.97 -17.23 4.95
CA ARG A 6 9.03 -16.42 6.16
C ARG A 6 7.67 -15.89 6.54
N LYS A 7 7.43 -15.77 7.84
CA LYS A 7 6.26 -15.13 8.41
C LYS A 7 6.66 -14.35 9.65
N LYS A 8 6.15 -13.13 9.78
CA LYS A 8 6.34 -12.27 10.94
C LYS A 8 5.02 -11.59 11.29
N GLN A 9 4.61 -11.67 12.55
CA GLN A 9 3.50 -10.87 13.06
C GLN A 9 4.03 -9.47 13.40
N LEU A 10 3.46 -8.43 12.76
CA LEU A 10 3.88 -7.04 12.93
C LEU A 10 3.09 -6.34 14.05
N SER A 11 1.81 -6.71 14.21
CA SER A 11 0.93 -6.29 15.30
C SER A 11 -0.10 -7.39 15.57
N ALA A 12 -1.02 -7.18 16.52
CA ALA A 12 -2.03 -8.18 16.89
C ALA A 12 -2.77 -8.78 15.67
N GLU A 13 -3.13 -7.95 14.69
CA GLU A 13 -3.90 -8.36 13.51
C GLU A 13 -3.13 -8.23 12.19
N VAL A 14 -1.83 -7.89 12.20
CA VAL A 14 -1.07 -7.64 10.97
C VAL A 14 0.06 -8.63 10.81
N PHE A 15 0.12 -9.26 9.64
CA PHE A 15 1.12 -10.26 9.30
C PHE A 15 1.89 -9.86 8.04
N GLU A 16 3.20 -10.04 8.09
CA GLU A 16 4.11 -10.02 6.95
C GLU A 16 4.43 -11.47 6.57
N MET A 17 4.26 -11.80 5.30
CA MET A 17 4.49 -13.14 4.77
C MET A 17 5.31 -13.04 3.49
N GLU A 18 6.39 -13.81 3.44
CA GLU A 18 7.26 -13.93 2.28
C GLU A 18 7.04 -15.29 1.63
N VAL A 19 6.78 -15.28 0.33
CA VAL A 19 6.44 -16.48 -0.45
C VAL A 19 7.29 -16.59 -1.72
N GLU A 20 7.60 -17.82 -2.11
CA GLU A 20 8.24 -18.11 -3.40
C GLU A 20 7.29 -17.77 -4.56
N ALA A 21 7.69 -16.83 -5.41
CA ALA A 21 6.95 -16.43 -6.61
C ALA A 21 7.91 -15.79 -7.63
N PRO A 22 8.85 -16.56 -8.21
CA PRO A 22 10.02 -16.01 -8.92
C PRO A 22 9.64 -15.15 -10.13
N LEU A 23 8.64 -15.56 -10.92
CA LEU A 23 8.17 -14.78 -12.06
C LEU A 23 7.54 -13.46 -11.62
N ILE A 24 6.84 -13.44 -10.48
CA ILE A 24 6.25 -12.22 -9.93
C ILE A 24 7.36 -11.30 -9.42
N ALA A 25 8.30 -11.84 -8.64
CA ALA A 25 9.41 -11.09 -8.09
C ALA A 25 10.25 -10.39 -9.17
N GLN A 26 10.48 -11.05 -10.31
CA GLN A 26 11.25 -10.49 -11.42
C GLN A 26 10.54 -9.36 -12.18
N ASN A 27 9.21 -9.41 -12.29
CA ASN A 27 8.44 -8.49 -13.14
C ASN A 27 7.76 -7.36 -12.38
N ARG A 28 7.69 -7.48 -11.05
CA ARG A 28 6.97 -6.55 -10.19
C ARG A 28 7.58 -5.16 -10.20
N LYS A 29 6.72 -4.15 -10.20
CA LYS A 29 7.03 -2.72 -9.99
C LYS A 29 6.24 -2.16 -8.78
N ALA A 30 6.61 -0.97 -8.31
CA ALA A 30 5.90 -0.28 -7.24
C ALA A 30 4.43 -0.02 -7.63
N GLY A 31 3.52 -0.02 -6.65
CA GLY A 31 2.07 0.15 -6.85
C GLY A 31 1.30 -1.11 -7.24
N GLN A 32 2.00 -2.18 -7.67
CA GLN A 32 1.35 -3.41 -8.13
C GLN A 32 0.93 -4.34 -6.99
N PHE A 33 -0.09 -5.15 -7.27
CA PHE A 33 -0.70 -6.09 -6.33
C PHE A 33 -0.77 -7.51 -6.91
N ILE A 34 -1.27 -8.44 -6.11
CA ILE A 34 -1.53 -9.84 -6.48
C ILE A 34 -2.96 -10.21 -6.08
N ILE A 35 -3.54 -11.18 -6.79
CA ILE A 35 -4.69 -11.93 -6.28
C ILE A 35 -4.18 -13.20 -5.61
N VAL A 36 -4.60 -13.42 -4.36
CA VAL A 36 -4.28 -14.60 -3.56
C VAL A 36 -5.52 -15.44 -3.38
N GLN A 37 -5.37 -16.75 -3.58
CA GLN A 37 -6.38 -17.73 -3.22
C GLN A 37 -5.69 -18.86 -2.44
N ILE A 38 -6.20 -19.08 -1.22
CA ILE A 38 -5.53 -19.86 -0.18
C ILE A 38 -5.53 -21.36 -0.50
N ASP A 39 -6.65 -21.84 -1.04
CA ASP A 39 -6.90 -23.20 -1.49
C ASP A 39 -7.79 -23.20 -2.74
N SER A 40 -7.69 -24.23 -3.59
CA SER A 40 -8.48 -24.34 -4.83
C SER A 40 -9.90 -24.91 -4.64
N ASP A 41 -10.25 -25.39 -3.45
CA ASP A 41 -11.57 -26.00 -3.21
C ASP A 41 -12.64 -24.92 -2.98
N TRP A 42 -12.50 -24.14 -1.91
CA TRP A 42 -13.49 -23.14 -1.47
C TRP A 42 -12.87 -21.78 -1.15
N GLY A 43 -11.57 -21.61 -1.37
CA GLY A 43 -10.88 -20.35 -1.17
C GLY A 43 -11.40 -19.26 -2.12
N GLU A 44 -11.80 -18.11 -1.56
CA GLU A 44 -12.05 -16.90 -2.35
C GLU A 44 -10.74 -16.25 -2.82
N ARG A 45 -10.86 -15.40 -3.83
CA ARG A 45 -9.77 -14.62 -4.42
C ARG A 45 -9.74 -13.24 -3.77
N ILE A 46 -8.65 -12.90 -3.10
CA ILE A 46 -8.49 -11.61 -2.42
C ILE A 46 -7.30 -10.82 -2.98
N PRO A 47 -7.42 -9.49 -3.19
CA PRO A 47 -6.30 -8.66 -3.61
C PRO A 47 -5.41 -8.32 -2.41
N LEU A 48 -4.09 -8.47 -2.57
CA LEU A 48 -3.07 -8.05 -1.61
C LEU A 48 -1.93 -7.34 -2.33
N THR A 49 -1.45 -6.22 -1.79
CA THR A 49 -0.33 -5.48 -2.42
C THR A 49 1.00 -6.20 -2.20
N ILE A 50 1.90 -6.09 -3.19
CA ILE A 50 3.27 -6.58 -3.07
C ILE A 50 4.11 -5.51 -2.35
N ALA A 51 4.34 -5.71 -1.05
CA ALA A 51 5.05 -4.75 -0.19
C ALA A 51 6.57 -4.75 -0.40
N ASP A 52 7.13 -5.88 -0.85
CA ASP A 52 8.55 -6.01 -1.21
C ASP A 52 8.77 -7.22 -2.13
N ALA A 53 9.94 -7.32 -2.76
CA ALA A 53 10.34 -8.48 -3.56
C ALA A 53 11.87 -8.64 -3.59
N ASP A 54 12.33 -9.89 -3.61
CA ASP A 54 13.73 -10.25 -3.89
C ASP A 54 13.79 -11.09 -5.19
N PRO A 55 14.18 -10.49 -6.33
CA PRO A 55 14.30 -11.21 -7.60
C PRO A 55 15.39 -12.30 -7.59
N LYS A 56 16.41 -12.19 -6.74
CA LYS A 56 17.49 -13.19 -6.63
C LYS A 56 17.03 -14.40 -5.83
N ALA A 57 16.35 -14.16 -4.71
CA ALA A 57 15.73 -15.24 -3.92
C ALA A 57 14.46 -15.80 -4.60
N GLY A 58 13.86 -15.05 -5.53
CA GLY A 58 12.65 -15.43 -6.23
C GLY A 58 11.39 -15.27 -5.38
N THR A 59 11.37 -14.30 -4.48
CA THR A 59 10.34 -14.17 -3.43
C THR A 59 9.64 -12.83 -3.48
N ILE A 60 8.38 -12.81 -3.04
CA ILE A 60 7.60 -11.60 -2.82
C ILE A 60 7.13 -11.54 -1.37
N THR A 61 7.04 -10.33 -0.84
CA THR A 61 6.50 -10.06 0.49
C THR A 61 5.12 -9.43 0.37
N MET A 62 4.15 -10.03 1.04
CA MET A 62 2.81 -9.46 1.24
C MET A 62 2.63 -9.10 2.72
N VAL A 63 1.91 -8.01 2.96
CA VAL A 63 1.51 -7.61 4.31
C VAL A 63 -0.01 -7.45 4.30
N PHE A 64 -0.67 -8.09 5.27
CA PHE A 64 -2.12 -8.11 5.32
C PHE A 64 -2.62 -8.04 6.75
N GLN A 65 -3.85 -7.54 6.90
CA GLN A 65 -4.56 -7.50 8.16
C GLN A 65 -5.60 -8.62 8.22
N THR A 66 -5.72 -9.29 9.36
CA THR A 66 -6.80 -10.23 9.65
C THR A 66 -8.09 -9.48 9.92
N VAL A 67 -9.01 -9.53 8.94
CA VAL A 67 -10.29 -8.79 8.94
C VAL A 67 -11.47 -9.66 8.48
N GLY A 68 -11.22 -10.89 8.05
CA GLY A 68 -12.24 -11.78 7.50
C GLY A 68 -11.73 -13.21 7.32
N ALA A 69 -12.61 -14.10 6.88
CA ALA A 69 -12.35 -15.54 6.84
C ALA A 69 -11.04 -15.89 6.11
N SER A 70 -10.82 -15.34 4.91
CA SER A 70 -9.61 -15.62 4.15
C SER A 70 -8.34 -15.10 4.82
N THR A 71 -8.31 -13.85 5.29
CA THR A 71 -7.11 -13.32 5.93
C THR A 71 -6.79 -14.03 7.24
N HIS A 72 -7.79 -14.47 8.02
CA HIS A 72 -7.57 -15.34 9.19
C HIS A 72 -7.00 -16.71 8.80
N ARG A 73 -7.53 -17.35 7.74
CA ARG A 73 -7.00 -18.64 7.25
C ARG A 73 -5.57 -18.50 6.72
N LEU A 74 -5.26 -17.40 6.03
CA LEU A 74 -3.91 -17.10 5.58
C LEU A 74 -2.97 -16.87 6.75
N ALA A 75 -3.39 -16.12 7.77
CA ALA A 75 -2.64 -15.93 9.00
C ALA A 75 -2.45 -17.22 9.82
N ALA A 76 -3.27 -18.25 9.63
CA ALA A 76 -3.09 -19.53 10.30
C ALA A 76 -2.00 -20.42 9.67
N LYS A 77 -1.60 -20.15 8.41
CA LYS A 77 -0.52 -20.88 7.74
C LYS A 77 0.84 -20.59 8.37
N ASN A 78 1.74 -21.57 8.31
CA ASN A 78 3.09 -21.52 8.89
C ASN A 78 4.17 -21.48 7.81
N VAL A 79 5.39 -21.17 8.23
CA VAL A 79 6.57 -21.32 7.36
C VAL A 79 6.69 -22.79 6.95
N GLY A 80 6.89 -23.03 5.65
CA GLY A 80 6.88 -24.36 5.04
C GLY A 80 5.55 -24.74 4.40
N ASP A 81 4.43 -24.10 4.79
CA ASP A 81 3.14 -24.29 4.13
C ASP A 81 3.12 -23.59 2.77
N TYR A 82 2.06 -23.83 2.00
CA TYR A 82 1.87 -23.28 0.66
C TYR A 82 0.63 -22.39 0.57
N VAL A 83 0.75 -21.33 -0.22
CA VAL A 83 -0.38 -20.60 -0.81
C VAL A 83 -0.63 -21.17 -2.19
N GLU A 84 -1.83 -21.69 -2.43
CA GLU A 84 -2.07 -22.53 -3.60
C GLU A 84 -1.96 -21.73 -4.91
N ASN A 85 -2.69 -20.62 -5.00
CA ASN A 85 -2.73 -19.78 -6.19
C ASN A 85 -2.36 -18.33 -5.85
N ILE A 86 -1.40 -17.79 -6.60
CA ILE A 86 -1.04 -16.36 -6.59
C ILE A 86 -0.98 -15.92 -8.04
N LEU A 87 -1.72 -14.85 -8.37
CA LEU A 87 -1.73 -14.24 -9.69
C LEU A 87 -1.19 -12.81 -9.61
N GLY A 88 -0.15 -12.53 -10.39
CA GLY A 88 0.34 -11.17 -10.63
C GLY A 88 1.73 -11.13 -11.28
N PRO A 89 2.40 -9.97 -11.24
CA PRO A 89 1.92 -8.71 -10.67
C PRO A 89 0.75 -8.13 -11.49
N LEU A 90 -0.20 -7.49 -10.81
CA LEU A 90 -1.41 -6.89 -11.38
C LEU A 90 -1.45 -5.39 -11.10
N GLY A 91 -2.29 -4.69 -11.85
CA GLY A 91 -2.40 -3.23 -11.81
C GLY A 91 -1.28 -2.53 -12.58
N ASN A 92 -1.55 -1.28 -12.92
CA ASN A 92 -0.58 -0.37 -13.47
C ASN A 92 0.45 -0.01 -12.39
N PRO A 93 1.75 -0.03 -12.73
CA PRO A 93 2.79 0.47 -11.84
C PRO A 93 2.56 1.94 -11.49
N THR A 94 2.97 2.34 -10.30
CA THR A 94 3.08 3.75 -9.93
C THR A 94 3.91 4.50 -10.97
N HIS A 95 3.45 5.70 -11.34
CA HIS A 95 4.25 6.60 -12.16
C HIS A 95 5.40 7.18 -11.33
N ILE A 96 6.63 6.84 -11.70
CA ILE A 96 7.85 7.22 -10.98
C ILE A 96 8.71 8.12 -11.86
N GLU A 97 8.94 9.35 -11.41
CA GLU A 97 9.89 10.29 -11.99
C GLU A 97 10.46 11.22 -10.89
N LYS A 98 11.32 12.15 -11.28
CA LYS A 98 11.88 13.16 -10.38
C LYS A 98 10.98 14.40 -10.35
N PHE A 99 9.99 14.39 -9.47
CA PHE A 99 9.06 15.49 -9.23
C PHE A 99 9.69 16.65 -8.46
N GLY A 100 10.50 16.34 -7.44
CA GLY A 100 10.99 17.33 -6.47
C GLY A 100 10.75 16.84 -5.04
N THR A 101 9.78 17.43 -4.35
CA THR A 101 9.34 17.02 -3.00
C THR A 101 8.04 16.21 -3.09
N VAL A 102 8.08 14.96 -2.61
CA VAL A 102 6.94 14.05 -2.57
C VAL A 102 6.54 13.75 -1.12
N VAL A 103 5.27 13.95 -0.78
CA VAL A 103 4.71 13.58 0.52
C VAL A 103 3.97 12.25 0.41
N CYS A 104 4.49 11.20 1.03
CA CYS A 104 3.90 9.87 1.09
C CYS A 104 3.13 9.69 2.41
N VAL A 105 1.80 9.56 2.34
CA VAL A 105 0.90 9.43 3.49
C VAL A 105 0.36 8.00 3.59
N GLY A 106 0.75 7.27 4.64
CA GLY A 106 0.33 5.90 4.91
C GLY A 106 -0.55 5.78 6.15
N GLY A 107 -1.73 5.17 6.02
CA GLY A 107 -2.64 4.93 7.14
C GLY A 107 -2.78 3.45 7.49
N GLY A 108 -2.42 3.08 8.71
CA GLY A 108 -2.52 1.70 9.22
C GLY A 108 -1.79 0.72 8.30
N ILE A 109 -2.52 -0.29 7.80
CA ILE A 109 -1.95 -1.27 6.86
C ILE A 109 -1.50 -0.64 5.53
N GLY A 110 -2.02 0.54 5.18
CA GLY A 110 -1.64 1.31 3.98
C GLY A 110 -0.18 1.77 3.96
N VAL A 111 0.53 1.72 5.09
CA VAL A 111 1.98 1.98 5.14
C VAL A 111 2.76 0.91 4.36
N ALA A 112 2.32 -0.36 4.40
CA ALA A 112 2.98 -1.45 3.70
C ALA A 112 2.95 -1.34 2.16
N PRO A 113 1.80 -1.07 1.50
CA PRO A 113 1.78 -0.81 0.06
C PRO A 113 2.47 0.51 -0.33
N LEU A 114 2.55 1.49 0.57
CA LEU A 114 3.27 2.75 0.32
C LEU A 114 4.79 2.59 0.36
N HIS A 115 5.31 1.66 1.17
CA HIS A 115 6.74 1.39 1.31
C HIS A 115 7.50 1.29 -0.02
N PRO A 116 7.10 0.46 -0.99
CA PRO A 116 7.82 0.37 -2.25
C PRO A 116 7.69 1.59 -3.15
N ILE A 117 6.61 2.35 -3.01
CA ILE A 117 6.44 3.62 -3.72
C ILE A 117 7.44 4.64 -3.16
N ALA A 118 7.54 4.74 -1.84
CA ALA A 118 8.52 5.61 -1.19
C ALA A 118 9.96 5.24 -1.58
N GLN A 119 10.29 3.93 -1.63
CA GLN A 119 11.60 3.46 -2.13
C GLN A 119 11.86 3.92 -3.57
N ALA A 120 10.89 3.74 -4.47
CA ALA A 120 11.03 4.11 -5.87
C ALA A 120 11.13 5.63 -6.08
N MET A 121 10.32 6.42 -5.37
CA MET A 121 10.40 7.88 -5.38
C MET A 121 11.74 8.37 -4.86
N LYS A 122 12.27 7.78 -3.78
CA LYS A 122 13.58 8.11 -3.24
C LYS A 122 14.70 7.77 -4.23
N ALA A 123 14.63 6.59 -4.85
CA ALA A 123 15.60 6.15 -5.85
C ALA A 123 15.59 7.03 -7.12
N ALA A 124 14.43 7.61 -7.49
CA ALA A 124 14.32 8.58 -8.57
C ALA A 124 14.90 9.97 -8.23
N GLY A 125 15.38 10.18 -7.00
CA GLY A 125 16.05 11.42 -6.58
C GLY A 125 15.11 12.49 -6.05
N ASN A 126 13.92 12.11 -5.58
CA ASN A 126 13.00 13.02 -4.89
C ASN A 126 13.41 13.21 -3.42
N ARG A 127 13.06 14.37 -2.86
CA ARG A 127 12.94 14.54 -1.41
C ARG A 127 11.64 13.87 -0.97
N VAL A 128 11.73 12.90 -0.08
CA VAL A 128 10.59 12.08 0.35
C VAL A 128 10.25 12.38 1.80
N ILE A 129 9.07 12.97 2.01
CA ILE A 129 8.48 13.18 3.32
C ILE A 129 7.48 12.06 3.54
N ILE A 130 7.57 11.35 4.67
CA ILE A 130 6.66 10.25 4.98
C ILE A 130 5.81 10.63 6.20
N ILE A 131 4.50 10.48 6.08
CA ILE A 131 3.54 10.64 7.17
C ILE A 131 2.91 9.27 7.44
N ILE A 132 3.11 8.72 8.64
CA ILE A 132 2.50 7.47 9.10
C ILE A 132 1.40 7.80 10.10
N GLY A 133 0.18 7.34 9.82
CA GLY A 133 -0.94 7.39 10.76
C GLY A 133 -1.35 6.02 11.26
N ALA A 134 -1.60 5.91 12.56
CA ALA A 134 -2.18 4.73 13.19
C ALA A 134 -3.21 5.14 14.26
N ARG A 135 -4.11 4.24 14.66
CA ARG A 135 -5.06 4.56 15.75
C ARG A 135 -4.36 4.70 17.11
N ASN A 136 -3.31 3.92 17.33
CA ASN A 136 -2.50 3.89 18.54
C ASN A 136 -1.09 3.35 18.24
N LYS A 137 -0.21 3.39 19.23
CA LYS A 137 1.19 2.93 19.17
C LYS A 137 1.35 1.50 18.63
N ASP A 138 0.52 0.58 19.08
CA ASP A 138 0.67 -0.87 18.79
C ASP A 138 0.34 -1.21 17.33
N LEU A 139 -0.31 -0.29 16.62
CA LEU A 139 -0.69 -0.45 15.21
C LEU A 139 0.30 0.23 14.24
N VAL A 140 1.35 0.88 14.76
CA VAL A 140 2.40 1.46 13.92
C VAL A 140 3.24 0.33 13.33
N ILE A 141 3.28 0.24 12.01
CA ILE A 141 4.08 -0.75 11.27
C ILE A 141 5.12 -0.03 10.40
N PHE A 142 6.21 -0.74 10.08
CA PHE A 142 7.23 -0.32 9.12
C PHE A 142 7.95 1.00 9.43
N GLU A 143 7.86 1.53 10.65
CA GLU A 143 8.53 2.76 11.06
C GLU A 143 10.03 2.74 10.69
N ASP A 144 10.78 1.74 11.14
CA ASP A 144 12.23 1.65 10.87
C ASP A 144 12.56 1.53 9.38
N ARG A 145 11.67 0.91 8.60
CA ARG A 145 11.85 0.76 7.14
C ARG A 145 11.62 2.10 6.45
N MET A 146 10.52 2.77 6.79
CA MET A 146 10.17 4.10 6.27
C MET A 146 11.20 5.16 6.68
N ARG A 147 11.72 5.10 7.91
CA ARG A 147 12.76 6.00 8.42
C ARG A 147 14.05 5.95 7.61
N LYS A 148 14.40 4.79 7.05
CA LYS A 148 15.60 4.63 6.19
C LYS A 148 15.43 5.23 4.80
N ILE A 149 14.18 5.47 4.38
CA ILE A 149 13.84 6.00 3.06
C ILE A 149 13.59 7.51 3.13
N ALA A 150 12.90 7.94 4.18
CA ALA A 150 12.44 9.31 4.37
C ALA A 150 13.58 10.30 4.58
N ASP A 151 13.48 11.48 3.97
CA ASP A 151 14.21 12.67 4.40
C ASP A 151 13.60 13.25 5.68
N GLU A 152 12.28 13.15 5.80
CA GLU A 152 11.53 13.50 7.01
C GLU A 152 10.42 12.48 7.28
N LEU A 153 10.33 12.01 8.53
CA LEU A 153 9.30 11.07 8.97
C LEU A 153 8.46 11.68 10.08
N VAL A 154 7.16 11.83 9.82
CA VAL A 154 6.16 12.24 10.78
C VAL A 154 5.30 11.04 11.15
N ILE A 155 5.15 10.79 12.44
CA ILE A 155 4.27 9.74 12.96
C ILE A 155 3.17 10.39 13.77
N VAL A 156 1.93 10.03 13.45
CA VAL A 156 0.74 10.49 14.18
C VAL A 156 -0.06 9.30 14.70
N SER A 157 -0.69 9.49 15.86
CA SER A 157 -1.68 8.58 16.41
C SER A 157 -2.96 9.30 16.79
N ASP A 158 -4.12 8.66 16.55
CA ASP A 158 -5.43 9.25 16.86
C ASP A 158 -5.58 9.54 18.37
N ASP A 159 -5.08 8.63 19.21
CA ASP A 159 -5.15 8.74 20.68
C ASP A 159 -3.99 9.54 21.30
N GLY A 160 -2.90 9.77 20.56
CA GLY A 160 -1.69 10.43 21.05
C GLY A 160 -0.72 9.51 21.81
N SER A 161 -0.93 8.19 21.78
CA SER A 161 -0.07 7.22 22.46
C SER A 161 1.33 7.12 21.84
N TYR A 162 1.53 7.60 20.60
CA TYR A 162 2.83 7.62 19.93
C TYR A 162 2.92 8.72 18.87
N GLY A 163 4.09 9.37 18.78
CA GLY A 163 4.28 10.51 17.90
C GLY A 163 3.36 11.68 18.29
N ARG A 164 2.83 12.39 17.30
CA ARG A 164 1.90 13.50 17.51
C ARG A 164 0.45 12.98 17.59
N LYS A 165 -0.34 13.50 18.54
CA LYS A 165 -1.78 13.30 18.54
C LYS A 165 -2.44 14.12 17.44
N ALA A 166 -2.77 13.49 16.32
CA ALA A 166 -3.34 14.14 15.14
C ALA A 166 -3.86 13.11 14.14
N LEU A 167 -4.71 13.56 13.22
CA LEU A 167 -4.95 12.83 11.97
C LEU A 167 -3.85 13.15 10.95
N VAL A 168 -3.59 12.24 10.00
CA VAL A 168 -2.55 12.43 8.97
C VAL A 168 -2.76 13.68 8.10
N THR A 169 -4.00 14.16 8.02
CA THR A 169 -4.36 15.37 7.26
C THR A 169 -3.81 16.65 7.88
N GLU A 170 -3.56 16.69 9.19
CA GLU A 170 -2.98 17.86 9.84
C GLU A 170 -1.53 18.13 9.39
N PRO A 171 -0.56 17.20 9.57
CA PRO A 171 0.79 17.42 9.05
C PRO A 171 0.81 17.52 7.52
N LEU A 172 -0.07 16.82 6.80
CA LEU A 172 -0.17 16.99 5.36
C LEU A 172 -0.52 18.44 4.98
N LYS A 173 -1.51 19.04 5.66
CA LYS A 173 -1.88 20.45 5.47
C LYS A 173 -0.73 21.39 5.78
N GLU A 174 0.01 21.12 6.85
CA GLU A 174 1.19 21.90 7.23
C GLU A 174 2.23 21.92 6.10
N TYR A 175 2.58 20.76 5.54
CA TYR A 175 3.49 20.69 4.40
C TYR A 175 2.93 21.37 3.15
N CYS A 176 1.66 21.15 2.81
CA CYS A 176 1.02 21.79 1.65
C CYS A 176 0.94 23.32 1.76
N SER A 177 0.98 23.87 2.97
CA SER A 177 0.96 25.31 3.24
C SER A 177 2.33 26.00 3.18
N GLN A 178 3.42 25.24 3.03
CA GLN A 178 4.78 25.78 2.94
C GLN A 178 5.04 26.40 1.57
N ASP A 179 6.11 27.21 1.50
CA ASP A 179 6.69 27.72 0.25
C ASP A 179 8.18 27.33 0.20
N PRO A 180 8.60 26.43 -0.71
CA PRO A 180 7.78 25.75 -1.71
C PRO A 180 6.87 24.66 -1.10
N LYS A 181 5.66 24.50 -1.67
CA LYS A 181 4.76 23.37 -1.39
C LYS A 181 5.29 22.07 -2.04
N PRO A 182 4.82 20.89 -1.63
CA PRO A 182 5.16 19.62 -2.30
C PRO A 182 4.68 19.58 -3.76
N ASP A 183 5.45 18.88 -4.59
CA ASP A 183 5.16 18.66 -6.01
C ASP A 183 4.15 17.51 -6.22
N LEU A 184 4.10 16.56 -5.29
CA LEU A 184 3.19 15.42 -5.32
C LEU A 184 2.85 14.94 -3.91
N ALA A 185 1.59 14.56 -3.70
CA ALA A 185 1.17 13.76 -2.56
C ALA A 185 0.74 12.36 -3.02
N VAL A 186 1.14 11.31 -2.29
CA VAL A 186 0.68 9.94 -2.51
C VAL A 186 0.05 9.45 -1.22
N ALA A 187 -1.24 9.11 -1.23
CA ALA A 187 -1.97 8.69 -0.03
C ALA A 187 -2.54 7.28 -0.16
N ILE A 188 -2.20 6.39 0.78
CA ILE A 188 -2.67 5.00 0.79
C ILE A 188 -3.10 4.59 2.19
N GLY A 189 -4.34 4.13 2.31
CA GLY A 189 -4.93 3.71 3.58
C GLY A 189 -6.43 3.44 3.44
N PRO A 190 -7.20 3.54 4.54
CA PRO A 190 -8.66 3.43 4.47
C PRO A 190 -9.26 4.45 3.47
N PRO A 191 -10.34 4.13 2.74
CA PRO A 191 -10.96 5.03 1.77
C PRO A 191 -11.27 6.42 2.34
N ILE A 192 -11.71 6.48 3.60
CA ILE A 192 -12.02 7.73 4.27
C ILE A 192 -10.78 8.60 4.49
N MET A 193 -9.62 8.00 4.76
CA MET A 193 -8.36 8.71 4.89
C MET A 193 -7.92 9.25 3.54
N MET A 194 -7.96 8.42 2.48
CA MET A 194 -7.57 8.84 1.13
C MET A 194 -8.43 10.01 0.64
N LYS A 195 -9.76 9.95 0.87
CA LYS A 195 -10.67 11.07 0.59
C LYS A 195 -10.23 12.36 1.28
N PHE A 196 -9.96 12.32 2.58
CA PHE A 196 -9.60 13.53 3.31
C PHE A 196 -8.18 14.02 3.01
N CYS A 197 -7.25 13.15 2.60
CA CYS A 197 -5.96 13.59 2.06
C CYS A 197 -6.14 14.39 0.77
N ALA A 198 -6.95 13.90 -0.18
CA ALA A 198 -7.25 14.62 -1.42
C ALA A 198 -7.95 15.96 -1.17
N GLU A 199 -8.92 16.00 -0.25
CA GLU A 199 -9.58 17.26 0.12
C GLU A 199 -8.63 18.24 0.85
N THR A 200 -7.63 17.72 1.55
CA THR A 200 -6.63 18.55 2.25
C THR A 200 -5.68 19.22 1.27
N THR A 201 -5.27 18.53 0.20
CA THR A 201 -4.31 19.03 -0.80
C THR A 201 -4.96 19.93 -1.85
N ARG A 202 -6.26 19.74 -2.13
CA ARG A 202 -7.02 20.46 -3.16
C ARG A 202 -6.91 22.00 -3.09
N PRO A 203 -7.07 22.67 -1.92
CA PRO A 203 -6.94 24.13 -1.83
C PRO A 203 -5.55 24.66 -2.16
N PHE A 204 -4.52 23.83 -1.97
CA PHE A 204 -3.13 24.18 -2.26
C PHE A 204 -2.71 23.79 -3.67
N GLN A 205 -3.58 23.13 -4.45
CA GLN A 205 -3.29 22.61 -5.78
C GLN A 205 -2.03 21.72 -5.79
N VAL A 206 -1.93 20.80 -4.83
CA VAL A 206 -0.90 19.77 -4.82
C VAL A 206 -1.47 18.52 -5.51
N PRO A 207 -0.91 18.06 -6.64
CA PRO A 207 -1.32 16.81 -7.28
C PRO A 207 -1.34 15.66 -6.26
N THR A 208 -2.41 14.88 -6.24
CA THR A 208 -2.60 13.83 -5.22
C THR A 208 -3.00 12.53 -5.86
N VAL A 209 -2.18 11.50 -5.66
CA VAL A 209 -2.45 10.14 -6.11
C VAL A 209 -2.94 9.30 -4.93
N VAL A 210 -4.03 8.57 -5.15
CA VAL A 210 -4.60 7.63 -4.18
C VAL A 210 -4.64 6.21 -4.74
N SER A 211 -4.32 5.21 -3.92
CA SER A 211 -4.39 3.79 -4.33
C SER A 211 -5.68 3.16 -3.81
N LEU A 212 -6.67 3.00 -4.68
CA LEU A 212 -7.99 2.49 -4.32
C LEU A 212 -7.96 0.99 -3.98
N ASN A 213 -8.74 0.60 -2.97
CA ASN A 213 -8.82 -0.77 -2.44
C ASN A 213 -10.23 -1.36 -2.59
N THR A 214 -10.74 -1.39 -3.82
CA THR A 214 -12.09 -1.92 -4.13
C THR A 214 -12.16 -3.45 -4.06
N ILE A 215 -13.39 -3.96 -4.07
CA ILE A 215 -13.65 -5.41 -4.19
C ILE A 215 -13.10 -5.89 -5.54
N MET A 216 -12.36 -7.00 -5.54
CA MET A 216 -11.82 -7.63 -6.76
C MET A 216 -12.12 -9.13 -6.74
N ILE A 217 -12.32 -9.71 -7.93
CA ILE A 217 -12.53 -11.15 -8.11
C ILE A 217 -11.43 -11.70 -9.04
N ASP A 218 -11.50 -11.35 -10.32
CA ASP A 218 -10.54 -11.83 -11.32
C ASP A 218 -9.21 -11.06 -11.22
N GLY A 219 -9.27 -9.73 -11.08
CA GLY A 219 -8.10 -8.86 -11.03
C GLY A 219 -7.49 -8.56 -12.41
N THR A 220 -8.21 -8.85 -13.49
CA THR A 220 -7.72 -8.85 -14.87
C THR A 220 -8.66 -8.12 -15.86
N GLY A 221 -9.63 -7.38 -15.34
CA GLY A 221 -10.55 -6.56 -16.13
C GLY A 221 -11.76 -7.30 -16.72
N MET A 222 -12.01 -8.56 -16.33
CA MET A 222 -13.05 -9.38 -16.96
C MET A 222 -14.47 -9.11 -16.44
N CYS A 223 -14.63 -8.76 -15.15
CA CYS A 223 -15.96 -8.73 -14.51
C CYS A 223 -16.50 -7.35 -14.12
N GLY A 224 -15.65 -6.32 -14.00
CA GLY A 224 -16.06 -4.99 -13.50
C GLY A 224 -16.46 -4.94 -12.01
N GLY A 225 -16.15 -5.98 -11.23
CA GLY A 225 -16.39 -6.00 -9.77
C GLY A 225 -15.65 -4.89 -9.03
N CYS A 226 -14.50 -4.46 -9.58
CA CYS A 226 -13.65 -3.40 -9.05
C CYS A 226 -13.93 -2.02 -9.64
N ARG A 227 -15.07 -1.80 -10.31
CA ARG A 227 -15.37 -0.55 -11.00
C ARG A 227 -15.44 0.64 -10.06
N VAL A 228 -14.99 1.79 -10.55
CA VAL A 228 -15.08 3.11 -9.92
C VAL A 228 -15.44 4.18 -10.95
N SER A 229 -15.87 5.36 -10.50
CA SER A 229 -16.05 6.53 -11.36
C SER A 229 -14.93 7.53 -11.10
N VAL A 230 -14.15 7.84 -12.13
CA VAL A 230 -13.03 8.80 -12.09
C VAL A 230 -13.23 9.78 -13.24
N GLY A 231 -13.32 11.07 -12.93
CA GLY A 231 -13.58 12.10 -13.96
C GLY A 231 -14.90 11.94 -14.71
N GLY A 232 -15.90 11.27 -14.11
CA GLY A 232 -17.17 10.95 -14.76
C GLY A 232 -17.14 9.72 -15.66
N GLU A 233 -15.98 9.07 -15.83
CA GLU A 233 -15.83 7.84 -16.60
C GLU A 233 -15.80 6.60 -15.69
N THR A 234 -16.32 5.48 -16.18
CA THR A 234 -16.16 4.19 -15.50
C THR A 234 -14.76 3.65 -15.75
N LYS A 235 -14.03 3.33 -14.67
CA LYS A 235 -12.69 2.69 -14.70
C LYS A 235 -12.69 1.42 -13.87
N PHE A 236 -11.84 0.46 -14.20
CA PHE A 236 -11.65 -0.79 -13.47
C PHE A 236 -10.33 -0.74 -12.72
N VAL A 237 -10.37 -0.69 -11.38
CA VAL A 237 -9.19 -0.51 -10.52
C VAL A 237 -8.08 -1.54 -10.82
N CYS A 238 -8.42 -2.78 -11.18
CA CYS A 238 -7.43 -3.82 -11.43
C CYS A 238 -6.59 -3.66 -12.72
N VAL A 239 -7.07 -2.89 -13.71
CA VAL A 239 -6.39 -2.72 -15.01
C VAL A 239 -6.15 -1.26 -15.40
N ASP A 240 -7.00 -0.34 -14.93
CA ASP A 240 -6.81 1.10 -15.12
C ASP A 240 -6.04 1.74 -13.95
N GLY A 241 -6.10 1.12 -12.76
CA GLY A 241 -5.46 1.60 -11.52
C GLY A 241 -4.36 0.64 -11.02
N PRO A 242 -4.21 0.43 -9.70
CA PRO A 242 -5.13 0.83 -8.62
C PRO A 242 -5.03 2.30 -8.22
N GLU A 243 -4.03 3.00 -8.74
CA GLU A 243 -3.75 4.39 -8.45
C GLU A 243 -4.51 5.34 -9.39
N PHE A 244 -5.11 6.39 -8.82
CA PHE A 244 -5.87 7.40 -9.53
C PHE A 244 -5.62 8.80 -8.94
N ASP A 245 -6.02 9.84 -9.67
CA ASP A 245 -6.08 11.22 -9.18
C ASP A 245 -7.23 11.40 -8.15
N GLY A 246 -6.95 12.13 -7.07
CA GLY A 246 -7.72 12.18 -5.82
C GLY A 246 -8.83 13.25 -5.70
#